data_AF-A0A3B8U845-F1
#
_entry.id   AF-A0A3B8U845-F1
#
_cell.length_a   1.000
_cell.length_b   1.000
_cell.length_c   1.000
_cell.angle_alpha   90.00
_cell.angle_beta   90.00
_cell.angle_gamma   90.00
#
_symmetry.space_group_name_H-M   'P 1'
#
loop_
_entity.id
_entity.type
_entity.pdbx_description
1 polymer ?
#
loop_
_entity_poly.entity_id
_entity_poly.type
_entity_poly.pdbx_seq_one_letter_code
_entity_poly.pdbx_strand_id
1 'polypeptide(L)'
;MEETQSSTIERVLVKLAAHKKEGLWGVFLFCLLICAFIVFASSGFSYRDHLELKNTIVRWQQRPIDMVLFEKISQVLKKNPKLLRQYDASIAQTLIGMARYDQAVSYTEHPIAYLRSESPEHASFSEITLLIEKGLYQEALERSIRLKEQMGREESYLYFHNLLRIASLQKQLGNLPGEMAAWEDCKEFLGWKEGLTASCFSEEIIRLYKEKNVDLKGYVENRAQECSSAMKSSF
;
A
#
# COMPACT_ATOMS: atom_id res chain seq x y z
N MET A 1 63.56 -44.00 -47.39
CA MET A 1 62.09 -43.81 -47.46
C MET A 1 61.47 -43.45 -46.10
N GLU A 2 62.26 -43.37 -45.01
CA GLU A 2 61.77 -42.98 -43.67
C GLU A 2 61.79 -41.45 -43.41
N GLU A 3 62.63 -40.68 -44.08
CA GLU A 3 62.75 -39.22 -43.88
C GLU A 3 61.47 -38.43 -44.24
N THR A 4 60.70 -38.90 -45.22
CA THR A 4 59.47 -38.23 -45.65
C THR A 4 58.33 -38.38 -44.64
N GLN A 5 58.30 -39.46 -43.86
CA GLN A 5 57.30 -39.66 -42.79
C GLN A 5 57.55 -38.74 -41.60
N SER A 6 58.81 -38.56 -41.20
CA SER A 6 59.18 -37.69 -40.07
C SER A 6 58.75 -36.23 -40.29
N SER A 7 58.96 -35.69 -41.49
CA SER A 7 58.61 -34.30 -41.81
C SER A 7 57.10 -34.02 -41.86
N THR A 8 56.28 -35.05 -42.07
CA THR A 8 54.82 -34.92 -42.12
C THR A 8 54.26 -34.88 -40.70
N ILE A 9 54.81 -35.69 -39.79
CA ILE A 9 54.41 -35.73 -38.37
C ILE A 9 54.74 -34.40 -37.68
N GLU A 10 55.93 -33.84 -37.91
CA GLU A 10 56.30 -32.54 -37.32
C GLU A 10 55.37 -31.40 -37.78
N ARG A 11 54.99 -31.36 -39.06
CA ARG A 11 54.07 -30.33 -39.57
C ARG A 11 52.67 -30.45 -38.96
N VAL A 12 52.20 -31.67 -38.71
CA VAL A 12 50.91 -31.92 -38.05
C VAL A 12 50.97 -31.50 -36.57
N LEU A 13 52.06 -31.82 -35.87
CA LEU A 13 52.26 -31.44 -34.47
C LEU A 13 52.36 -29.92 -34.27
N VAL A 14 53.03 -29.21 -35.18
CA VAL A 14 53.12 -27.73 -35.14
C VAL A 14 51.76 -27.07 -35.39
N LYS A 15 50.96 -27.58 -36.33
CA LYS A 15 49.59 -27.09 -36.57
C LYS A 15 48.66 -27.35 -35.39
N LEU A 16 48.78 -28.51 -34.74
CA LEU A 16 48.04 -28.82 -33.51
C LEU A 16 48.45 -27.93 -32.34
N ALA A 17 49.73 -27.60 -32.21
CA ALA A 17 50.22 -26.68 -31.17
C ALA A 17 49.73 -25.24 -31.39
N ALA A 18 49.61 -24.78 -32.64
CA ALA A 18 49.10 -23.45 -32.98
C ALA A 18 47.60 -23.30 -32.61
N HIS A 19 46.77 -24.30 -32.90
CA HIS A 19 45.33 -24.25 -32.58
C HIS A 19 44.98 -24.55 -31.11
N LYS A 20 45.92 -25.05 -30.29
CA LYS A 20 45.66 -25.28 -28.85
C LYS A 20 45.28 -24.01 -28.10
N LYS A 21 45.87 -22.86 -28.44
CA LYS A 21 45.54 -21.57 -27.80
C LYS A 21 44.16 -21.06 -28.21
N GLU A 22 43.80 -21.20 -29.48
CA GLU A 22 42.48 -20.81 -30.00
C GLU A 22 41.37 -21.71 -29.45
N GLY A 23 41.63 -23.01 -29.33
CA GLY A 23 40.71 -23.97 -28.70
C GLY A 23 40.46 -23.68 -27.22
N LEU A 24 41.48 -23.25 -26.48
CA LEU A 24 41.35 -22.91 -25.04
C LEU A 24 40.43 -21.69 -24.84
N TRP A 25 40.56 -20.67 -25.67
CA TRP A 25 39.68 -19.49 -25.64
C TRP A 25 38.22 -19.84 -25.99
N GLY A 26 38.02 -20.76 -26.95
CA GLY A 26 36.69 -21.27 -27.30
C GLY A 26 36.00 -21.96 -26.12
N VAL A 27 36.72 -22.85 -25.41
CA VAL A 27 36.20 -23.52 -24.21
C VAL A 27 35.90 -22.52 -23.09
N PHE A 28 36.79 -21.56 -22.86
CA PHE A 28 36.58 -20.53 -21.84
C PHE A 28 35.34 -19.67 -22.12
N LEU A 29 35.15 -19.19 -23.35
CA LEU A 29 33.96 -18.45 -23.76
C LEU A 29 32.68 -19.28 -23.60
N PHE A 30 32.72 -20.56 -23.97
CA PHE A 30 31.59 -21.46 -23.80
C PHE A 30 31.22 -21.65 -22.32
N CYS A 31 32.21 -21.85 -21.44
CA CYS A 31 31.98 -21.92 -20.00
C CYS A 31 31.41 -20.60 -19.45
N LEU A 32 31.89 -19.45 -19.93
CA LEU A 32 31.40 -18.14 -19.50
C LEU A 32 29.93 -17.94 -19.92
N LEU A 33 29.56 -18.37 -21.13
CA LEU A 33 28.17 -18.35 -21.60
C LEU A 33 27.26 -19.29 -20.78
N ILE A 34 27.74 -20.49 -20.43
CA ILE A 34 26.98 -21.40 -19.54
C ILE A 34 26.79 -20.77 -18.16
N CYS A 35 27.84 -20.18 -17.59
CA CYS A 35 27.75 -19.50 -16.30
C CYS A 35 26.76 -18.33 -16.37
N ALA A 36 26.82 -17.50 -17.41
CA ALA A 36 25.88 -16.40 -17.61
C ALA A 36 24.43 -16.90 -17.78
N PHE A 37 24.23 -18.00 -18.52
CA PHE A 37 22.93 -18.63 -18.68
C PHE A 37 22.39 -19.19 -17.36
N ILE A 38 23.21 -19.87 -16.55
CA ILE A 38 22.81 -20.38 -15.24
C ILE A 38 22.42 -19.23 -14.31
N VAL A 39 23.20 -18.14 -14.28
CA VAL A 39 22.87 -16.94 -13.49
C VAL A 39 21.57 -16.30 -13.98
N PHE A 40 21.36 -16.22 -15.29
CA PHE A 40 20.12 -15.67 -15.86
C PHE A 40 18.91 -16.57 -15.56
N ALA A 41 19.04 -17.88 -15.74
CA ALA A 41 17.97 -18.85 -15.47
C ALA A 41 17.62 -18.95 -13.97
N SER A 42 18.60 -18.75 -13.08
CA SER A 42 18.37 -18.76 -11.63
C SER A 42 17.92 -17.41 -11.06
N SER A 43 18.06 -16.31 -11.80
CA SER A 43 17.60 -14.98 -11.36
C SER A 43 16.17 -14.64 -11.80
N GLY A 44 15.53 -15.48 -12.62
CA GLY A 44 14.14 -15.31 -13.01
C GLY A 44 13.17 -15.82 -11.94
N PHE A 45 12.39 -14.91 -11.34
CA PHE A 45 11.23 -15.30 -10.52
C PHE A 45 10.21 -16.03 -11.41
N SER A 46 9.94 -17.30 -11.12
CA SER A 46 9.08 -18.11 -11.98
C SER A 46 7.63 -17.63 -11.89
N TYR A 47 6.87 -17.77 -12.99
CA TYR A 47 5.41 -17.59 -12.96
C TYR A 47 4.75 -18.44 -11.87
N ARG A 48 5.31 -19.63 -11.59
CA ARG A 48 4.85 -20.50 -10.50
C ARG A 48 5.04 -19.86 -9.13
N ASP A 49 6.17 -19.19 -8.91
CA ASP A 49 6.46 -18.51 -7.65
C ASP A 49 5.52 -17.31 -7.43
N HIS A 50 5.13 -16.62 -8.51
CA HIS A 50 4.12 -15.55 -8.46
C HIS A 50 2.75 -16.07 -8.05
N LEU A 51 2.32 -17.17 -8.68
CA LEU A 51 1.04 -17.80 -8.35
C LEU A 51 1.04 -18.36 -6.92
N GLU A 52 2.15 -18.97 -6.48
CA GLU A 52 2.30 -19.44 -5.10
C GLU A 52 2.23 -18.28 -4.11
N LEU A 53 2.96 -17.18 -4.35
CA LEU A 53 2.92 -15.99 -3.52
C LEU A 53 1.51 -15.42 -3.43
N LYS A 54 0.82 -15.26 -4.56
CA LYS A 54 -0.56 -14.77 -4.60
C LYS A 54 -1.49 -15.65 -3.75
N ASN A 55 -1.43 -16.96 -3.93
CA ASN A 55 -2.25 -17.90 -3.17
C ASN A 55 -1.88 -17.90 -1.67
N THR A 56 -0.62 -17.67 -1.35
CA THR A 56 -0.12 -17.57 0.04
C THR A 56 -0.63 -16.30 0.71
N ILE A 57 -0.60 -15.16 0.03
CA ILE A 57 -1.18 -13.89 0.51
C ILE A 57 -2.68 -14.02 0.73
N VAL A 58 -3.42 -14.59 -0.23
CA VAL A 58 -4.87 -14.79 -0.09
C VAL A 58 -5.20 -15.69 1.11
N ARG A 59 -4.47 -16.79 1.29
CA ARG A 59 -4.64 -17.67 2.47
C ARG A 59 -4.34 -16.96 3.78
N TRP A 60 -3.28 -16.15 3.80
CA TRP A 60 -2.93 -15.35 4.98
C TRP A 60 -4.01 -14.30 5.27
N GLN A 61 -4.53 -13.59 4.28
CA GLN A 61 -5.60 -12.60 4.48
C GLN A 61 -6.90 -13.21 5.04
N GLN A 62 -7.17 -14.48 4.74
CA GLN A 62 -8.29 -15.22 5.34
C GLN A 62 -8.04 -15.64 6.80
N ARG A 63 -6.77 -15.72 7.22
CA ARG A 63 -6.34 -16.14 8.57
C ARG A 63 -5.13 -15.29 9.01
N PRO A 64 -5.32 -13.98 9.23
CA PRO A 64 -4.21 -13.04 9.31
C PRO A 64 -3.34 -13.25 10.57
N ILE A 65 -3.84 -14.00 11.55
CA ILE A 65 -3.10 -14.43 12.75
C ILE A 65 -1.94 -15.41 12.45
N ASP A 66 -1.89 -16.04 11.27
CA ASP A 66 -0.80 -16.95 10.88
C ASP A 66 0.49 -16.16 10.52
N MET A 67 1.28 -15.84 11.56
CA MET A 67 2.52 -15.08 11.40
C MET A 67 3.65 -15.88 10.74
N VAL A 68 3.57 -17.21 10.71
CA VAL A 68 4.53 -18.04 9.98
C VAL A 68 4.32 -17.84 8.48
N LEU A 69 3.06 -17.80 8.04
CA LEU A 69 2.70 -17.52 6.66
C LEU A 69 3.09 -16.09 6.26
N PHE A 70 2.87 -15.12 7.16
CA PHE A 70 3.32 -13.74 6.96
C PHE A 70 4.83 -13.64 6.78
N GLU A 71 5.63 -14.27 7.65
CA GLU A 71 7.10 -14.25 7.53
C GLU A 71 7.56 -14.85 6.20
N LYS A 72 6.93 -15.94 5.72
CA LYS A 72 7.19 -16.50 4.39
C LYS A 72 6.90 -15.48 3.28
N ILE A 73 5.77 -14.77 3.36
CA ILE A 73 5.41 -13.70 2.42
C ILE A 73 6.47 -12.60 2.46
N SER A 74 6.83 -12.10 3.64
CA SER A 74 7.81 -11.03 3.84
C SER A 74 9.19 -11.37 3.26
N GLN A 75 9.66 -12.60 3.44
CA GLN A 75 10.92 -13.08 2.87
C GLN A 75 10.89 -13.11 1.34
N VAL A 76 9.79 -13.56 0.73
CA VAL A 76 9.64 -13.57 -0.73
C VAL A 76 9.58 -12.16 -1.29
N LEU A 77 8.83 -11.26 -0.64
CA LEU A 77 8.70 -9.87 -1.07
C LEU A 77 10.00 -9.08 -0.93
N LYS A 78 10.78 -9.33 0.13
CA LYS A 78 12.10 -8.72 0.34
C LYS A 78 13.07 -9.06 -0.79
N LYS A 79 12.99 -10.28 -1.34
CA LYS A 79 13.79 -10.71 -2.50
C LYS A 79 13.25 -10.19 -3.83
N ASN A 80 12.00 -9.73 -3.88
CA ASN A 80 11.30 -9.32 -5.10
C ASN A 80 10.59 -7.95 -4.92
N PRO A 81 11.33 -6.82 -4.91
CA PRO A 81 10.76 -5.49 -4.67
C PRO A 81 9.68 -5.07 -5.68
N LYS A 82 9.69 -5.63 -6.90
CA LYS A 82 8.62 -5.41 -7.88
C LYS A 82 7.27 -5.97 -7.41
N LEU A 83 7.29 -7.13 -6.77
CA LEU A 83 6.09 -7.77 -6.22
C LEU A 83 5.63 -7.10 -4.94
N LEU A 84 6.56 -6.56 -4.14
CA LEU A 84 6.21 -5.78 -2.96
C LEU A 84 5.20 -4.67 -3.32
N ARG A 85 5.48 -3.89 -4.38
CA ARG A 85 4.58 -2.83 -4.87
C ARG A 85 3.18 -3.28 -5.29
N GLN A 86 3.02 -4.57 -5.60
CA GLN A 86 1.72 -5.12 -6.00
C GLN A 86 0.86 -5.47 -4.78
N TYR A 87 1.47 -5.77 -3.64
CA TYR A 87 0.78 -6.36 -2.49
C TYR A 87 0.85 -5.53 -1.22
N ASP A 88 1.81 -4.60 -1.14
CA ASP A 88 2.09 -3.74 0.02
C ASP A 88 0.84 -3.04 0.58
N ALA A 89 0.00 -2.42 -0.23
CA ALA A 89 -1.25 -1.79 0.24
C ALA A 89 -2.19 -2.80 0.93
N SER A 90 -2.40 -3.97 0.32
CA SER A 90 -3.29 -5.00 0.87
C SER A 90 -2.72 -5.66 2.14
N ILE A 91 -1.39 -5.79 2.21
CA ILE A 91 -0.69 -6.29 3.38
C ILE A 91 -0.78 -5.28 4.52
N ALA A 92 -0.51 -4.00 4.23
CA ALA A 92 -0.64 -2.91 5.20
C ALA A 92 -2.05 -2.85 5.79
N GLN A 93 -3.09 -2.87 4.95
CA GLN A 93 -4.49 -2.90 5.41
C GLN A 93 -4.78 -4.07 6.34
N THR A 94 -4.29 -5.27 5.99
CA THR A 94 -4.47 -6.48 6.82
C THR A 94 -3.74 -6.34 8.16
N LEU A 95 -2.52 -5.82 8.17
CA LEU A 95 -1.74 -5.58 9.39
C LEU A 95 -2.39 -4.52 10.29
N ILE A 96 -2.91 -3.43 9.71
CA ILE A 96 -3.66 -2.40 10.43
C ILE A 96 -4.91 -2.99 11.07
N GLY A 97 -5.68 -3.82 10.34
CA GLY A 97 -6.84 -4.51 10.88
C GLY A 97 -6.53 -5.49 12.04
N MET A 98 -5.28 -5.92 12.16
CA MET A 98 -4.79 -6.71 13.30
C MET A 98 -4.13 -5.88 14.42
N ALA A 99 -4.21 -4.55 14.35
CA ALA A 99 -3.48 -3.63 15.23
C ALA A 99 -1.96 -3.86 15.27
N ARG A 100 -1.35 -4.35 14.17
CA ARG A 100 0.11 -4.53 14.04
C ARG A 100 0.75 -3.34 13.32
N TYR A 101 0.60 -2.16 13.89
CA TYR A 101 0.96 -0.90 13.24
C TYR A 101 2.44 -0.79 12.88
N ASP A 102 3.33 -1.22 13.77
CA ASP A 102 4.78 -1.16 13.53
C ASP A 102 5.20 -1.93 12.28
N GLN A 103 4.56 -3.08 12.03
CA GLN A 103 4.81 -3.89 10.84
C GLN A 103 4.13 -3.29 9.61
N ALA A 104 2.95 -2.67 9.77
CA ALA A 104 2.23 -2.06 8.66
C ALA A 104 3.00 -0.89 8.05
N VAL A 105 3.73 -0.10 8.85
CA VAL A 105 4.45 1.10 8.39
C VAL A 105 5.34 0.80 7.18
N SER A 106 6.15 -0.27 7.22
CA SER A 106 7.05 -0.61 6.11
C SER A 106 6.33 -0.99 4.81
N TYR A 107 5.06 -1.40 4.90
CA TYR A 107 4.22 -1.70 3.74
C TYR A 107 3.38 -0.50 3.28
N THR A 108 3.41 0.63 4.00
CA THR A 108 2.70 1.85 3.59
C THR A 108 3.56 2.87 2.86
N GLU A 109 4.88 2.80 2.99
CA GLU A 109 5.79 3.79 2.40
C GLU A 109 5.65 3.89 0.87
N HIS A 110 5.71 2.76 0.17
CA HIS A 110 5.61 2.75 -1.30
C HIS A 110 4.21 3.13 -1.80
N PRO A 111 3.10 2.59 -1.27
CA PRO A 111 1.76 3.00 -1.71
C PRO A 111 1.50 4.48 -1.48
N ILE A 112 1.92 5.03 -0.33
CA ILE A 112 1.74 6.45 -0.03
C ILE A 112 2.61 7.30 -0.97
N ALA A 113 3.86 6.91 -1.23
CA ALA A 113 4.72 7.63 -2.15
C ALA A 113 4.13 7.65 -3.58
N TYR A 114 3.58 6.52 -4.05
CA TYR A 114 2.90 6.43 -5.33
C TYR A 114 1.59 7.24 -5.35
N LEU A 115 0.77 7.16 -4.31
CA LEU A 115 -0.42 7.99 -4.18
C LEU A 115 -0.06 9.47 -4.18
N ARG A 116 1.07 9.87 -3.58
CA ARG A 116 1.45 11.28 -3.52
C ARG A 116 1.71 11.88 -4.90
N SER A 117 2.16 11.08 -5.87
CA SER A 117 2.31 11.54 -7.26
C SER A 117 1.00 11.54 -8.05
N GLU A 118 0.08 10.63 -7.76
CA GLU A 118 -1.17 10.47 -8.53
C GLU A 118 -2.35 11.28 -7.95
N SER A 119 -2.48 11.29 -6.63
CA SER A 119 -3.49 12.05 -5.87
C SER A 119 -2.94 12.44 -4.49
N PRO A 120 -2.31 13.63 -4.38
CA PRO A 120 -1.72 14.14 -3.14
C PRO A 120 -2.69 14.16 -1.95
N GLU A 121 -3.98 14.38 -2.19
CA GLU A 121 -5.02 14.42 -1.17
C GLU A 121 -5.28 13.03 -0.58
N HIS A 122 -5.33 11.99 -1.41
CA HIS A 122 -5.46 10.60 -0.94
C HIS A 122 -4.21 10.12 -0.19
N ALA A 123 -3.02 10.57 -0.61
CA ALA A 123 -1.78 10.32 0.12
C ALA A 123 -1.82 10.97 1.50
N SER A 124 -2.19 12.26 1.56
CA SER A 124 -2.35 13.01 2.81
C SER A 124 -3.38 12.35 3.73
N PHE A 125 -4.51 11.93 3.18
CA PHE A 125 -5.53 11.20 3.92
C PHE A 125 -5.02 9.89 4.52
N SER A 126 -4.19 9.15 3.77
CA SER A 126 -3.59 7.88 4.21
C SER A 126 -2.53 8.09 5.30
N GLU A 127 -1.70 9.12 5.17
CA GLU A 127 -0.72 9.51 6.19
C GLU A 127 -1.39 9.92 7.49
N ILE A 128 -2.51 10.64 7.41
CA ILE A 128 -3.29 11.00 8.60
C ILE A 128 -3.83 9.74 9.27
N THR A 129 -4.33 8.74 8.53
CA THR A 129 -4.72 7.45 9.13
C THR A 129 -3.58 6.85 9.95
N LEU A 130 -2.35 6.86 9.44
CA LEU A 130 -1.20 6.33 10.18
C LEU A 130 -0.89 7.10 11.46
N LEU A 131 -1.14 8.42 11.51
CA LEU A 131 -1.02 9.19 12.74
C LEU A 131 -2.08 8.78 13.77
N ILE A 132 -3.32 8.53 13.31
CA ILE A 132 -4.42 8.07 14.16
C ILE A 132 -4.09 6.71 14.78
N GLU A 133 -3.62 5.75 13.97
CA GLU A 133 -3.25 4.42 14.46
C GLU A 133 -2.06 4.46 15.45
N LYS A 134 -1.20 5.49 15.35
CA LYS A 134 -0.10 5.74 16.30
C LYS A 134 -0.53 6.51 17.56
N GLY A 135 -1.80 6.85 17.70
CA GLY A 135 -2.32 7.63 18.82
C GLY A 135 -1.95 9.12 18.79
N LEU A 136 -1.40 9.63 17.68
CA LEU A 136 -1.03 11.04 17.50
C LEU A 136 -2.25 11.88 17.08
N TYR A 137 -3.30 11.86 17.90
CA TYR A 137 -4.62 12.40 17.54
C TYR A 137 -4.63 13.90 17.28
N GLN A 138 -3.87 14.68 18.05
CA GLN A 138 -3.79 16.13 17.86
C GLN A 138 -3.15 16.49 16.51
N GLU A 139 -2.03 15.85 16.18
CA GLU A 139 -1.36 16.06 14.89
C GLU A 139 -2.24 15.59 13.72
N ALA A 140 -2.90 14.44 13.88
CA ALA A 140 -3.86 13.94 12.91
C ALA A 140 -4.99 14.93 12.65
N LEU A 141 -5.54 15.55 13.71
CA LEU A 141 -6.61 16.55 13.61
C LEU A 141 -6.14 17.79 12.83
N GLU A 142 -4.98 18.34 13.18
CA GLU A 142 -4.42 19.52 12.51
C GLU A 142 -4.16 19.27 11.02
N ARG A 143 -3.67 18.09 10.67
CA ARG A 143 -3.46 17.71 9.27
C ARG A 143 -4.78 17.45 8.55
N SER A 144 -5.77 16.88 9.22
CA SER A 144 -7.12 16.69 8.66
C SER A 144 -7.84 18.01 8.38
N ILE A 145 -7.70 19.00 9.26
CA ILE A 145 -8.25 20.36 9.03
C ILE A 145 -7.56 20.99 7.82
N ARG A 146 -6.22 20.94 7.74
CA ARG A 146 -5.47 21.43 6.58
C ARG A 146 -5.89 20.74 5.29
N LEU A 147 -6.09 19.43 5.32
CA LEU A 147 -6.56 18.67 4.15
C LEU A 147 -7.98 19.10 3.72
N LYS A 148 -8.89 19.34 4.68
CA LYS A 148 -10.24 19.88 4.41
C LYS A 148 -10.14 21.23 3.69
N GLU A 149 -9.28 22.13 4.16
CA GLU A 149 -9.05 23.44 3.55
C GLU A 149 -8.48 23.33 2.13
N GLN A 150 -7.50 22.45 1.93
CA GLN A 150 -6.87 22.20 0.62
C GLN A 150 -7.87 21.67 -0.43
N MET A 151 -8.76 20.76 -0.05
CA MET A 151 -9.77 20.19 -0.96
C MET A 151 -10.92 21.15 -1.31
N GLY A 152 -11.09 22.25 -0.57
CA GLY A 152 -12.01 23.33 -0.97
C GLY A 152 -13.49 22.93 -1.17
N ARG A 153 -14.14 22.31 -0.18
CA ARG A 153 -15.57 21.89 -0.22
C ARG A 153 -15.97 21.09 -1.48
N GLU A 154 -15.03 20.38 -2.08
CA GLU A 154 -15.29 19.49 -3.21
C GLU A 154 -16.27 18.37 -2.83
N GLU A 155 -17.25 18.09 -3.70
CA GLU A 155 -18.14 16.94 -3.57
C GLU A 155 -17.40 15.65 -3.90
N SER A 156 -16.64 15.14 -2.93
CA SER A 156 -15.91 13.88 -3.06
C SER A 156 -16.08 13.00 -1.85
N TYR A 157 -15.94 11.69 -2.05
CA TYR A 157 -15.98 10.73 -0.96
C TYR A 157 -14.84 11.01 0.02
N LEU A 158 -13.67 11.41 -0.49
CA LEU A 158 -12.52 11.75 0.32
C LEU A 158 -12.82 12.93 1.26
N TYR A 159 -13.44 13.99 0.74
CA TYR A 159 -13.83 15.15 1.52
C TYR A 159 -14.80 14.76 2.64
N PHE A 160 -15.87 14.02 2.31
CA PHE A 160 -16.84 13.55 3.30
C PHE A 160 -16.20 12.68 4.39
N HIS A 161 -15.37 11.69 4.02
CA HIS A 161 -14.69 10.85 5.00
C HIS A 161 -13.71 11.64 5.88
N ASN A 162 -13.09 12.70 5.34
CA ASN A 162 -12.25 13.58 6.14
C ASN A 162 -13.08 14.41 7.13
N LEU A 163 -14.31 14.83 6.82
CA LEU A 163 -15.21 15.46 7.78
C LEU A 163 -15.55 14.52 8.94
N LEU A 164 -15.92 13.28 8.65
CA LEU A 164 -16.20 12.26 9.66
C LEU A 164 -14.98 12.01 10.58
N ARG A 165 -13.79 12.00 9.97
CA ARG A 165 -12.52 11.88 10.71
C ARG A 165 -12.28 13.07 11.63
N ILE A 166 -12.47 14.30 11.16
CA ILE A 166 -12.31 15.51 11.99
C ILE A 166 -13.24 15.43 13.20
N ALA A 167 -14.52 15.10 12.99
CA ALA A 167 -15.48 14.98 14.08
C ALA A 167 -15.09 13.89 15.09
N SER A 168 -14.63 12.74 14.60
CA SER A 168 -14.17 11.63 15.44
C SER A 168 -12.90 11.98 16.24
N LEU A 169 -11.96 12.74 15.65
CA LEU A 169 -10.75 13.18 16.34
C LEU A 169 -11.04 14.22 17.41
N GLN A 170 -11.94 15.17 17.14
CA GLN A 170 -12.38 16.15 18.14
C GLN A 170 -13.02 15.46 19.35
N LYS A 171 -13.86 14.44 19.09
CA LYS A 171 -14.42 13.56 20.13
C LYS A 171 -13.32 12.87 20.94
N GLN A 172 -12.36 12.25 20.26
CA GLN A 172 -11.26 11.52 20.90
C GLN A 172 -10.41 12.42 21.80
N LEU A 173 -10.31 13.71 21.46
CA LEU A 173 -9.59 14.74 22.22
C LEU A 173 -10.46 15.42 23.29
N GLY A 174 -11.75 15.08 23.41
CA GLY A 174 -12.67 15.69 24.37
C GLY A 174 -13.08 17.14 24.04
N ASN A 175 -12.85 17.60 22.81
CA ASN A 175 -13.18 18.96 22.39
C ASN A 175 -14.63 19.04 21.88
N LEU A 176 -15.59 19.14 22.82
CA LEU A 176 -17.03 19.19 22.49
C LEU A 176 -17.42 20.30 21.50
N PRO A 177 -16.95 21.57 21.65
CA PRO A 177 -17.25 22.61 20.66
C PRO A 177 -16.73 22.27 19.27
N GLY A 178 -15.51 21.74 19.18
CA GLY A 178 -14.90 21.32 17.92
C GLY A 178 -15.63 20.13 17.27
N GLU A 179 -16.06 19.16 18.08
CA GLU A 179 -16.85 18.03 17.63
C GLU A 179 -18.19 18.50 17.06
N MET A 180 -18.91 19.36 17.78
CA MET A 180 -20.19 19.92 17.34
C MET A 180 -20.04 20.66 16.00
N ALA A 181 -19.03 21.52 15.87
CA ALA A 181 -18.76 22.23 14.62
C ALA A 181 -18.49 21.27 13.44
N ALA A 182 -17.73 20.20 13.67
CA ALA A 182 -17.46 19.21 12.63
C ALA A 182 -18.70 18.40 12.23
N TRP A 183 -19.63 18.13 13.16
CA TRP A 183 -20.92 17.52 12.81
C TRP A 183 -21.83 18.47 12.03
N GLU A 184 -21.81 19.77 12.33
CA GLU A 184 -22.51 20.78 11.51
C GLU A 184 -21.96 20.81 10.08
N ASP A 185 -20.63 20.76 9.90
CA ASP A 185 -20.02 20.65 8.57
C ASP A 185 -20.52 19.39 7.82
N CYS A 186 -20.66 18.25 8.51
CA CYS A 186 -21.20 17.03 7.90
C CYS A 186 -22.66 17.20 7.47
N LYS A 187 -23.50 17.81 8.31
CA LYS A 187 -24.91 18.07 7.99
C LYS A 187 -25.05 19.06 6.84
N GLU A 188 -24.21 20.08 6.79
CA GLU A 188 -24.17 21.03 5.68
C GLU A 188 -23.78 20.32 4.37
N PHE A 189 -22.70 19.53 4.40
CA PHE A 189 -22.25 18.77 3.23
C PHE A 189 -23.33 17.83 2.69
N LEU A 190 -24.07 17.14 3.58
CA LEU A 190 -25.12 16.20 3.19
C LEU A 190 -26.47 16.88 2.85
N GLY A 191 -26.55 18.21 2.92
CA GLY A 191 -27.80 18.95 2.67
C GLY A 191 -28.90 18.68 3.70
N TRP A 192 -28.54 18.36 4.95
CA TRP A 192 -29.49 18.15 6.04
C TRP A 192 -29.80 19.41 6.85
N LYS A 193 -29.08 20.49 6.58
CA LYS A 193 -29.37 21.79 7.18
C LYS A 193 -30.61 22.41 6.53
N GLU A 194 -31.45 23.07 7.33
CA GLU A 194 -32.64 23.75 6.83
C GLU A 194 -32.30 24.71 5.68
N GLY A 195 -33.08 24.64 4.60
CA GLY A 195 -32.88 25.47 3.41
C GLY A 195 -31.81 24.97 2.44
N LEU A 196 -31.13 23.86 2.73
CA LEU A 196 -30.24 23.17 1.79
C LEU A 196 -30.95 21.97 1.16
N THR A 197 -30.67 21.73 -0.11
CA THR A 197 -31.09 20.52 -0.82
C THR A 197 -29.90 19.60 -0.91
N ALA A 198 -30.08 18.32 -0.57
CA ALA A 198 -29.05 17.30 -0.77
C ALA A 198 -28.66 17.25 -2.26
N SER A 199 -27.37 17.28 -2.55
CA SER A 199 -26.88 17.02 -3.90
C SER A 199 -27.05 15.55 -4.27
N CYS A 200 -27.05 15.24 -5.58
CA CYS A 200 -27.05 13.85 -6.06
C CYS A 200 -25.93 13.01 -5.41
N PHE A 201 -24.77 13.64 -5.21
CA PHE A 201 -23.63 13.02 -4.54
C PHE A 201 -23.93 12.71 -3.06
N SER A 202 -24.55 13.64 -2.35
CA SER A 202 -24.97 13.45 -0.95
C SER A 202 -25.99 12.31 -0.81
N GLU A 203 -26.97 12.24 -1.71
CA GLU A 203 -27.94 11.14 -1.74
C GLU A 203 -27.28 9.78 -1.98
N GLU A 204 -26.26 9.73 -2.85
CA GLU A 204 -25.48 8.52 -3.09
C GLU A 204 -24.76 8.04 -1.82
N ILE A 205 -24.07 8.95 -1.10
CA ILE A 205 -23.45 8.63 0.19
C ILE A 205 -24.48 8.05 1.16
N ILE A 206 -25.63 8.70 1.29
CA ILE A 206 -26.69 8.27 2.21
C ILE A 206 -27.19 6.88 1.85
N ARG A 207 -27.38 6.60 0.55
CA ARG A 207 -27.76 5.28 0.04
C ARG A 207 -26.71 4.22 0.39
N LEU A 208 -25.42 4.51 0.16
CA LEU A 208 -24.33 3.56 0.42
C LEU A 208 -24.26 3.14 1.91
N TYR A 209 -24.45 4.09 2.84
CA TYR A 209 -24.50 3.77 4.26
C TYR A 209 -25.74 2.94 4.62
N LYS A 210 -26.90 3.27 4.03
CA LYS A 210 -28.14 2.51 4.22
C LYS A 210 -28.02 1.06 3.73
N GLU A 211 -27.36 0.82 2.59
CA GLU A 211 -27.08 -0.53 2.07
C GLU A 211 -26.21 -1.37 3.02
N LYS A 212 -25.42 -0.71 3.88
CA LYS A 212 -24.63 -1.36 4.94
C LYS A 212 -25.37 -1.46 6.27
N ASN A 213 -26.68 -1.18 6.30
CA ASN A 213 -27.50 -1.09 7.51
C ASN A 213 -27.00 -0.06 8.53
N VAL A 214 -26.35 1.01 8.08
CA VAL A 214 -25.91 2.12 8.93
C VAL A 214 -26.85 3.31 8.73
N ASP A 215 -27.55 3.71 9.78
CA ASP A 215 -28.30 4.96 9.80
C ASP A 215 -27.37 6.13 10.05
N LEU A 216 -26.75 6.62 8.97
CA LEU A 216 -25.80 7.74 9.03
C LEU A 216 -26.47 9.01 9.57
N LYS A 217 -27.74 9.25 9.21
CA LYS A 217 -28.46 10.45 9.65
C LYS A 217 -28.72 10.40 11.15
N GLY A 218 -29.32 9.31 11.63
CA GLY A 218 -29.53 9.11 13.06
C GLY A 218 -28.21 9.19 13.85
N TYR A 219 -27.13 8.61 13.33
CA TYR A 219 -25.82 8.69 13.98
C TYR A 219 -25.31 10.14 14.14
N VAL A 220 -25.29 10.93 13.06
CA VAL A 220 -24.80 12.32 13.09
C VAL A 220 -25.69 13.20 13.97
N GLU A 221 -27.02 13.06 13.87
CA GLU A 221 -27.98 13.83 14.68
C GLU A 221 -27.83 13.51 16.17
N ASN A 222 -27.75 12.22 16.54
CA ASN A 222 -27.55 11.79 17.92
C ASN A 222 -26.25 12.36 18.49
N ARG A 223 -25.14 12.29 17.75
CA ARG A 223 -23.85 12.84 18.20
C ARG A 223 -23.89 14.35 18.41
N ALA A 224 -24.51 15.09 17.49
CA ALA A 224 -24.67 16.55 17.64
C ALA A 224 -25.52 16.90 18.88
N GLN A 225 -26.59 16.14 19.14
CA GLN A 225 -27.45 16.35 20.31
C GLN A 225 -26.73 16.02 21.64
N GLU A 226 -25.95 14.94 21.68
CA GLU A 226 -25.13 14.58 22.83
C GLU A 226 -24.12 15.69 23.16
N CYS A 227 -23.44 16.25 22.14
CA CYS A 227 -22.52 17.38 22.32
C CYS A 227 -23.22 18.60 22.90
N SER A 228 -24.39 18.98 22.33
CA SER A 228 -25.17 20.12 22.81
C SER A 228 -25.62 19.93 24.27
N SER A 229 -26.03 18.73 24.63
CA SER A 229 -26.49 18.41 25.99
C SER A 229 -25.34 18.44 27.00
N ALA A 230 -24.19 17.86 26.66
CA ALA A 230 -22.98 17.86 27.49
C ALA A 230 -22.43 19.28 27.73
N MET A 231 -22.50 20.15 26.72
CA MET A 231 -22.13 21.55 26.87
C MET A 231 -23.07 22.29 27.83
N LYS A 232 -24.38 22.05 27.76
CA LYS A 232 -25.37 22.67 28.68
C LYS A 232 -25.19 22.22 30.13
N SER A 233 -24.79 20.98 30.37
CA SER A 233 -24.56 20.46 31.72
C SER A 233 -23.25 20.94 32.37
N SER A 234 -22.37 21.59 31.62
CA SER A 234 -21.06 22.06 32.10
C SER A 234 -21.09 23.50 32.65
N PHE A 235 -22.26 24.15 32.64
CA PHE A 235 -22.52 25.49 33.19
C PHE A 235 -23.51 25.41 34.34
#